data_AF-A0A821MUL8-F1
#
_entry.id   AF-A0A821MUL8-F1
#
_cell.length_a   1.000
_cell.length_b   1.000
_cell.length_c   1.000
_cell.angle_alpha   90.00
_cell.angle_beta   90.00
_cell.angle_gamma   90.00
#
_symmetry.space_group_name_H-M   'P 1'
#
loop_
_entity.id
_entity.type
_entity.pdbx_description
1 polymer ?
#
loop_
_entity_poly.entity_id
_entity_poly.type
_entity_poly.pdbx_seq_one_letter_code
_entity_poly.pdbx_strand_id
1 'polypeptide(L)' 'RDFQLGWLLLFGPCTPYRYRLQGPNKWKDARQTIFTQFDRVEYTLRPSSKQGKCEYNKFKIDW' A
#
# COMPACT_ATOMS: atom_id res chain seq x y z
N ARG A 1 -0.88 -15.84 7.64
CA ARG A 1 -2.36 -15.75 7.57
C ARG A 1 -2.70 -14.46 8.31
N ASP A 2 -3.08 -13.41 7.60
CA ASP A 2 -3.10 -12.04 8.14
C ASP A 2 -4.54 -11.55 8.31
N PHE A 3 -5.04 -11.50 9.55
CA PHE A 3 -6.39 -11.01 9.83
C PHE A 3 -6.54 -9.53 9.45
N GLN A 4 -5.53 -8.69 9.75
CA GLN A 4 -5.53 -7.27 9.40
C GLN A 4 -5.64 -7.04 7.89
N LEU A 5 -4.94 -7.84 7.08
CA LEU A 5 -5.02 -7.78 5.63
C LEU A 5 -6.43 -8.18 5.16
N GLY A 6 -7.00 -9.24 5.75
CA GLY A 6 -8.39 -9.65 5.47
C GLY A 6 -9.41 -8.55 5.71
N TRP A 7 -9.33 -7.85 6.85
CA TRP A 7 -10.19 -6.71 7.15
C TRP A 7 -10.03 -5.57 6.13
N LEU A 8 -8.80 -5.24 5.75
CA LEU A 8 -8.53 -4.23 4.72
C LEU A 8 -9.03 -4.65 3.33
N LEU A 9 -9.00 -5.93 3.01
CA LEU A 9 -9.54 -6.45 1.75
C LEU A 9 -11.07 -6.48 1.74
N LEU A 10 -11.71 -6.65 2.89
CA LEU A 10 -13.17 -6.69 3.00
C LEU A 10 -13.79 -5.30 3.08
N PHE A 11 -13.23 -4.41 3.90
CA PHE A 11 -13.79 -3.10 4.22
C PHE A 11 -12.95 -1.92 3.71
N GLY A 12 -11.74 -2.20 3.19
CA GLY A 12 -10.88 -1.17 2.60
C GLY A 12 -11.12 -1.01 1.09
N PRO A 13 -10.36 -0.09 0.47
CA PRO A 13 -10.51 0.18 -0.96
C PRO A 13 -10.14 -1.04 -1.81
N CYS A 14 -10.89 -1.28 -2.88
CA CYS A 14 -10.59 -2.36 -3.82
C CYS A 14 -9.41 -1.96 -4.72
N THR A 15 -8.22 -2.47 -4.40
CA THR A 15 -6.97 -2.07 -5.05
C THR A 15 -6.42 -3.21 -5.91
N PRO A 16 -5.79 -2.90 -7.07
CA PRO A 16 -5.33 -3.94 -7.99
C PRO A 16 -4.25 -4.85 -7.38
N TYR A 17 -3.59 -4.40 -6.31
CA TYR A 17 -2.61 -5.17 -5.55
C TYR A 17 -3.18 -6.43 -4.90
N ARG A 18 -4.50 -6.48 -4.65
CA ARG A 18 -5.19 -7.67 -4.13
C ARG A 18 -4.98 -8.90 -5.02
N TYR A 19 -4.99 -8.70 -6.34
CA TYR A 19 -4.81 -9.79 -7.30
C TYR A 19 -3.37 -10.32 -7.34
N ARG A 20 -2.41 -9.55 -6.80
CA ARG A 20 -1.00 -9.94 -6.74
C ARG A 20 -0.60 -10.55 -5.39
N LEU A 21 -1.54 -10.77 -4.47
CA LEU A 21 -1.26 -11.42 -3.19
C LEU A 21 -1.07 -12.94 -3.33
N GLN A 22 -1.73 -13.56 -4.32
CA GLN A 22 -1.77 -15.01 -4.52
C GLN A 22 -1.73 -15.34 -6.01
N GLY A 23 -1.34 -16.57 -6.34
CA GLY A 23 -1.22 -17.04 -7.72
C GLY A 23 0.21 -17.04 -8.29
N PRO A 24 0.37 -17.39 -9.57
CA PRO A 24 1.68 -17.58 -10.21
C PRO A 24 2.49 -16.28 -10.33
N ASN A 25 1.82 -15.13 -10.40
CA ASN A 25 2.44 -13.79 -10.46
C ASN A 25 2.29 -13.03 -9.13
N LYS A 26 2.53 -13.73 -8.01
CA LYS A 26 2.49 -13.09 -6.69
C LYS A 26 3.62 -12.08 -6.55
N TRP A 27 3.30 -10.93 -5.98
CA TRP A 27 4.27 -9.91 -5.64
C TRP A 27 4.49 -9.90 -4.13
N LYS A 28 5.74 -10.07 -3.72
CA LYS A 28 6.12 -10.24 -2.30
C LYS A 28 5.72 -9.02 -1.46
N ASP A 29 5.77 -7.83 -2.06
CA ASP A 29 5.56 -6.57 -1.35
C ASP A 29 4.12 -6.08 -1.41
N ALA A 30 3.24 -6.75 -2.17
CA ALA A 30 1.83 -6.36 -2.34
C ALA A 30 1.09 -6.13 -1.02
N ARG A 31 1.42 -6.91 0.02
CA ARG A 31 0.87 -6.72 1.37
C ARG A 31 1.22 -5.34 1.92
N GLN A 32 2.50 -4.97 1.88
CA GLN A 32 2.97 -3.68 2.38
C GLN A 32 2.38 -2.54 1.57
N THR A 33 2.32 -2.69 0.24
CA THR A 33 1.73 -1.74 -0.69
C THR A 33 0.29 -1.37 -0.36
N ILE A 34 -0.52 -2.36 0.04
CA ILE A 34 -1.93 -2.16 0.44
C ILE A 34 -2.01 -1.32 1.72
N PHE A 35 -1.11 -1.52 2.69
CA PHE A 35 -1.09 -0.73 3.93
C PHE A 35 -0.59 0.71 3.69
N THR A 36 0.41 0.90 2.85
CA THR A 36 1.02 2.22 2.57
C THR A 36 0.26 3.03 1.51
N GLN A 37 -0.87 2.54 1.01
CA GLN A 37 -1.61 3.21 -0.05
C GLN A 37 -2.21 4.55 0.40
N PHE A 38 -2.72 4.65 1.62
CA PHE A 38 -3.30 5.91 2.11
C PHE A 38 -2.24 6.99 2.29
N ASP A 39 -1.02 6.61 2.70
CA ASP A 39 0.11 7.52 2.77
C ASP A 39 0.42 8.17 1.41
N ARG A 40 0.22 7.44 0.30
CA ARG A 40 0.36 7.99 -1.06
C ARG A 40 -0.74 8.99 -1.39
N VAL A 41 -1.98 8.65 -1.06
CA VAL A 41 -3.11 9.56 -1.29
C VAL A 41 -2.90 10.84 -0.49
N GLU A 42 -2.52 10.73 0.78
CA GLU A 42 -2.21 11.90 1.61
C GLU A 42 -1.04 12.72 1.05
N TYR A 43 0.03 12.07 0.57
CA TYR A 43 1.14 12.74 -0.09
C TYR A 43 0.69 13.60 -1.29
N THR A 44 -0.25 13.09 -2.10
CA THR A 44 -0.78 13.86 -3.24
C THR A 44 -1.69 15.01 -2.82
N LEU A 45 -2.47 14.83 -1.74
CA LEU A 45 -3.48 15.80 -1.31
C LEU A 45 -2.88 16.92 -0.44
N ARG A 46 -1.76 16.69 0.24
CA ARG A 46 -1.12 17.67 1.12
C ARG A 46 0.36 17.88 0.77
N PRO A 47 0.65 18.67 -0.28
CA PRO A 47 2.02 18.91 -0.71
C PRO A 47 2.85 19.75 0.27
N SER A 48 2.21 20.56 1.11
CA SER A 48 2.87 21.53 2.00
C SER A 48 3.25 20.98 3.39
N SER A 49 2.61 19.92 3.87
CA SER A 49 2.93 19.28 5.15
C SER A 49 4.03 18.21 4.95
N LYS A 50 5.24 18.63 4.61
CA LYS A 50 6.43 17.76 4.66
C LYS A 50 6.87 17.57 6.11
N GLN A 51 6.04 16.98 6.96
CA GLN A 51 6.43 16.66 8.33
C GLN A 51 6.92 15.21 8.40
N GLY A 52 8.25 15.08 8.36
CA GLY A 52 8.99 13.99 8.98
C GLY A 52 9.04 12.68 8.19
N LYS A 53 10.20 12.39 7.60
CA LYS A 53 10.59 11.13 6.94
C LYS A 53 10.01 10.93 5.54
N CYS A 54 10.52 11.71 4.59
CA CYS A 54 10.66 11.26 3.21
C CYS A 54 11.71 10.14 3.15
N GLU A 55 11.33 8.94 3.61
CA GLU A 55 12.13 7.75 3.39
C GLU A 55 12.01 7.39 1.90
N TYR A 56 13.09 7.62 1.15
CA TYR A 56 13.15 7.47 -0.31
C TYR A 56 12.70 6.07 -0.82
N ASN A 57 12.74 5.06 0.05
CA ASN A 57 12.31 3.70 -0.25
C ASN A 57 10.81 3.43 0.00
N LYS A 58 10.07 4.36 0.64
CA LYS A 58 8.67 4.13 1.06
C LYS A 58 7.69 3.93 -0.11
N PHE A 59 7.98 4.54 -1.27
CA PHE A 59 7.14 4.46 -2.47
C PHE A 59 7.82 3.77 -3.66
N LYS A 60 9.04 3.25 -3.47
CA LYS A 60 9.83 2.60 -4.52
C LYS A 60 9.34 1.19 -4.83
N ILE A 61 8.70 0.57 -3.85
CA ILE A 61 8.17 -0.81 -3.87
C ILE A 61 6.85 -0.92 -4.63
N ASP A 62 6.49 0.09 -5.43
CA ASP A 62 5.18 0.21 -6.06
C ASP A 62 5.20 0.12 -7.59
N TRP A 63 6.40 0.22 -8.18
CA TRP A 63 6.65 0.22 -9.62
C TRP A 63 7.22 -1.12 -10.07
#